data_AF-A0A162MCL2-F1
#
_entry.id   AF-A0A162MCL2-F1
#
_cell.length_a   1.000
_cell.length_b   1.000
_cell.length_c   1.000
_cell.angle_alpha   90.00
_cell.angle_beta   90.00
_cell.angle_gamma   90.00
#
_symmetry.space_group_name_H-M   'P 1'
#
loop_
_entity.id
_entity.type
_entity.pdbx_description
1 polymer ?
#
loop_
_entity_poly.entity_id
_entity_poly.type
_entity_poly.pdbx_seq_one_letter_code
_entity_poly.pdbx_strand_id
1 'polypeptide(L)'
;MERLELVNTNRQLDVRNTNLTGSRFECACLENMHLQDISLAGTKIKDANLSDLEIDGAQLGGAYIHNIGMPPEGHPMYDPTVKQRPLRFENCNLENSQILDCNLSGIDIHDCKLDSMRINGILVVDLLKVYEKTISN
;
A
#
# COMPACT_ATOMS: atom_id res chain seq x y z
N MET A 1 -17.40 3.18 -27.92
CA MET A 1 -18.00 2.27 -26.93
C MET A 1 -19.14 3.01 -26.25
N GLU A 2 -20.27 2.34 -26.07
CA GLU A 2 -21.37 2.87 -25.27
C GLU A 2 -20.97 2.84 -23.79
N ARG A 3 -21.22 3.94 -23.07
CA ARG A 3 -20.87 4.05 -21.65
C ARG A 3 -22.07 3.62 -20.81
N LEU A 4 -21.86 2.70 -19.88
CA LEU A 4 -22.80 2.42 -18.81
C LEU A 4 -22.58 3.42 -17.67
N GLU A 5 -23.61 4.19 -17.29
CA GLU A 5 -23.56 5.14 -16.19
C GLU A 5 -24.43 4.66 -15.02
N LEU A 6 -23.85 4.64 -13.82
CA LEU A 6 -24.55 4.34 -12.57
C LEU A 6 -24.51 5.60 -11.70
N VAL A 7 -25.68 6.19 -11.44
CA VAL A 7 -25.81 7.46 -10.72
C VAL A 7 -26.83 7.29 -9.61
N ASN A 8 -26.47 7.74 -8.39
CA ASN A 8 -27.35 7.72 -7.21
C ASN A 8 -28.02 6.36 -6.96
N THR A 9 -27.24 5.29 -7.04
CA THR A 9 -27.72 3.93 -6.78
C THR A 9 -26.95 3.29 -5.64
N ASN A 10 -27.65 2.44 -4.88
CA ASN A 10 -27.11 1.60 -3.82
C ASN A 10 -27.18 0.10 -4.19
N ARG A 11 -27.42 -0.20 -5.48
CA ARG A 11 -27.48 -1.57 -5.97
C ARG A 11 -26.07 -2.14 -6.06
N GLN A 12 -25.94 -3.43 -5.76
CA GLN A 12 -24.72 -4.16 -6.04
C GLN A 12 -24.48 -4.24 -7.54
N LEU A 13 -23.23 -4.04 -7.94
CA LEU A 13 -22.79 -4.19 -9.32
C LEU A 13 -22.02 -5.51 -9.46
N ASP A 14 -22.54 -6.40 -10.29
CA ASP A 14 -21.91 -7.68 -10.60
C ASP A 14 -21.24 -7.58 -11.98
N VAL A 15 -19.91 -7.64 -12.01
CA VAL A 15 -19.10 -7.47 -13.21
C VAL A 15 -18.26 -8.72 -13.43
N ARG A 16 -18.52 -9.46 -14.51
CA ARG A 16 -17.78 -10.68 -14.86
C ARG A 16 -17.38 -10.69 -16.33
N ASN A 17 -16.14 -11.09 -16.63
CA ASN A 17 -15.63 -11.25 -18.00
C ASN A 17 -15.80 -10.01 -18.88
N THR A 18 -15.56 -8.82 -18.34
CA THR A 18 -15.70 -7.55 -19.08
C THR A 18 -14.39 -6.77 -19.15
N ASN A 19 -14.32 -5.84 -20.10
CA ASN A 19 -13.26 -4.84 -20.16
C ASN A 19 -13.83 -3.48 -19.70
N LEU A 20 -13.41 -3.02 -18.52
CA LEU A 20 -13.75 -1.71 -17.97
C LEU A 20 -12.57 -0.72 -18.02
N THR A 21 -11.63 -0.91 -18.96
CA THR A 21 -10.49 -0.01 -19.11
C THR A 21 -10.96 1.43 -19.31
N GLY A 22 -10.46 2.34 -18.48
CA GLY A 22 -10.84 3.76 -18.52
C GLY A 22 -12.17 4.10 -17.81
N SER A 23 -12.80 3.16 -17.12
CA SER A 23 -13.93 3.45 -16.23
C SER A 23 -13.52 4.37 -15.08
N ARG A 24 -14.48 5.14 -14.57
CA ARG A 24 -14.29 6.09 -13.47
C ARG A 24 -15.25 5.77 -12.33
N PHE A 25 -14.71 5.74 -11.11
CA PHE A 25 -15.47 5.68 -9.86
C PHE A 25 -15.19 6.98 -9.10
N GLU A 26 -16.22 7.79 -8.90
CA GLU A 26 -16.12 9.11 -8.28
C GLU A 26 -17.20 9.22 -7.20
N CYS A 27 -16.80 9.58 -5.98
CA CYS A 27 -17.69 9.60 -4.80
C CYS A 27 -18.45 8.27 -4.59
N ALA A 28 -17.82 7.14 -4.93
CA ALA A 28 -18.43 5.81 -4.83
C ALA A 28 -17.94 5.07 -3.57
N CYS A 29 -18.84 4.38 -2.90
CA CYS A 29 -18.48 3.41 -1.86
C CYS A 29 -18.19 2.06 -2.49
N LEU A 30 -16.95 1.59 -2.35
CA LEU A 30 -16.44 0.32 -2.89
C LEU A 30 -16.04 -0.65 -1.76
N GLU A 31 -16.63 -0.47 -0.57
CA GLU A 31 -16.38 -1.32 0.60
C GLU A 31 -16.80 -2.76 0.32
N ASN A 32 -16.00 -3.71 0.82
CA ASN A 32 -16.24 -5.16 0.68
C ASN A 32 -16.32 -5.66 -0.78
N MET A 33 -15.70 -4.96 -1.73
CA MET A 33 -15.59 -5.47 -3.11
C MET A 33 -14.67 -6.69 -3.19
N HIS A 34 -15.09 -7.68 -3.97
CA HIS A 34 -14.27 -8.84 -4.33
C HIS A 34 -13.69 -8.64 -5.73
N LEU A 35 -12.36 -8.50 -5.80
CA LEU A 35 -11.61 -8.27 -7.02
C LEU A 35 -10.70 -9.46 -7.30
N GLN A 36 -11.19 -10.42 -8.08
CA GLN A 36 -10.47 -11.65 -8.42
C GLN A 36 -10.16 -11.69 -9.91
N ASP A 37 -8.93 -12.10 -10.28
CA ASP A 37 -8.47 -12.23 -11.66
C ASP A 37 -8.64 -10.94 -12.50
N ILE A 38 -8.34 -9.79 -11.88
CA ILE A 38 -8.44 -8.48 -12.52
C ILE A 38 -7.08 -7.86 -12.85
N SER A 39 -7.06 -6.91 -13.79
CA SER A 39 -5.93 -6.01 -14.02
C SER A 39 -6.26 -4.61 -13.53
N LEU A 40 -5.40 -4.07 -12.65
CA LEU A 40 -5.42 -2.67 -12.20
C LEU A 40 -4.21 -1.89 -12.73
N ALA A 41 -3.54 -2.40 -13.78
CA ALA A 41 -2.37 -1.75 -14.34
C ALA A 41 -2.70 -0.33 -14.82
N GLY A 42 -1.95 0.65 -14.32
CA GLY A 42 -2.16 2.07 -14.64
C GLY A 42 -3.32 2.76 -13.90
N THR A 43 -4.05 2.03 -13.04
CA THR A 43 -5.10 2.62 -12.19
C THR A 43 -4.50 3.58 -11.17
N LYS A 44 -5.18 4.71 -10.93
CA LYS A 44 -4.83 5.67 -9.89
C LYS A 44 -5.93 5.71 -8.85
N ILE A 45 -5.56 5.49 -7.60
CA ILE A 45 -6.45 5.64 -6.45
C ILE A 45 -6.00 6.90 -5.71
N LYS A 46 -6.93 7.84 -5.51
CA LYS A 46 -6.67 9.12 -4.83
C LYS A 46 -7.81 9.39 -3.85
N ASP A 47 -7.47 10.03 -2.74
CA ASP A 47 -8.42 10.47 -1.71
C ASP A 47 -9.38 9.35 -1.27
N ALA A 48 -8.84 8.13 -1.13
CA ALA A 48 -9.59 6.94 -0.82
C ALA A 48 -9.24 6.42 0.57
N ASN A 49 -10.24 5.89 1.27
CA ASN A 49 -10.01 5.08 2.46
C ASN A 49 -9.62 3.66 2.03
N LEU A 50 -8.36 3.28 2.24
CA LEU A 50 -7.83 1.94 1.98
C LEU A 50 -7.61 1.13 3.27
N SER A 51 -8.27 1.52 4.35
CA SER A 51 -8.27 0.74 5.59
C SER A 51 -8.75 -0.68 5.30
N ASP A 52 -8.06 -1.66 5.88
CA ASP A 52 -8.41 -3.08 5.77
C ASP A 52 -8.34 -3.64 4.33
N LEU A 53 -7.71 -2.92 3.39
CA LEU A 53 -7.43 -3.43 2.06
C LEU A 53 -6.47 -4.64 2.14
N GLU A 54 -6.89 -5.76 1.57
CA GLU A 54 -6.06 -6.93 1.36
C GLU A 54 -5.67 -7.05 -0.12
N ILE A 55 -4.38 -7.23 -0.37
CA ILE A 55 -3.84 -7.52 -1.70
C ILE A 55 -3.04 -8.82 -1.57
N ASP A 56 -3.64 -9.92 -2.04
CA ASP A 56 -3.05 -11.26 -2.03
C ASP A 56 -2.81 -11.76 -3.47
N GLY A 57 -1.70 -12.46 -3.69
CA GLY A 57 -1.36 -13.05 -4.98
C GLY A 57 -1.15 -12.06 -6.14
N ALA A 58 -0.96 -10.77 -5.87
CA ALA A 58 -0.91 -9.73 -6.90
C ALA A 58 0.52 -9.36 -7.36
N GLN A 59 0.63 -8.87 -8.59
CA GLN A 59 1.86 -8.24 -9.09
C GLN A 59 1.88 -6.75 -8.72
N LEU A 60 2.87 -6.35 -7.92
CA LEU A 60 3.05 -4.95 -7.47
C LEU A 60 4.25 -4.23 -8.12
N GLY A 61 4.88 -4.84 -9.13
CA GLY A 61 6.03 -4.27 -9.81
C GLY A 61 5.73 -2.89 -10.40
N GLY A 62 6.49 -1.87 -9.97
CA GLY A 62 6.31 -0.49 -10.40
C GLY A 62 5.16 0.26 -9.72
N ALA A 63 4.48 -0.33 -8.73
CA ALA A 63 3.49 0.39 -7.94
C ALA A 63 4.13 1.59 -7.20
N TYR A 64 3.47 2.74 -7.25
CA TYR A 64 3.90 3.94 -6.55
C TYR A 64 2.89 4.31 -5.47
N ILE A 65 3.24 3.99 -4.23
CA ILE A 65 2.41 4.21 -3.04
C ILE A 65 3.00 5.39 -2.28
N HIS A 66 2.29 6.51 -2.27
CA HIS A 66 2.77 7.76 -1.68
C HIS A 66 1.62 8.52 -1.03
N ASN A 67 1.96 9.39 -0.07
CA ASN A 67 0.98 10.17 0.71
C ASN A 67 -0.10 9.30 1.39
N ILE A 68 0.30 8.12 1.87
CA ILE A 68 -0.58 7.20 2.60
C ILE A 68 -0.41 7.42 4.10
N GLY A 69 -1.53 7.52 4.82
CA GLY A 69 -1.59 7.70 6.26
C GLY A 69 -2.94 8.24 6.71
N MET A 70 -3.02 8.63 7.98
CA MET A 70 -4.19 9.36 8.49
C MET A 70 -4.28 10.74 7.83
N PRO A 71 -5.50 11.31 7.71
CA PRO A 71 -5.65 12.68 7.26
C PRO A 71 -4.81 13.65 8.12
N PRO A 72 -4.16 14.65 7.52
CA PRO A 72 -3.38 15.64 8.27
C PRO A 72 -4.29 16.59 9.06
N GLU A 73 -3.72 17.28 10.06
CA GLU A 73 -4.43 18.32 10.81
C GLU A 73 -5.04 19.38 9.87
N GLY A 74 -6.28 19.76 10.13
CA GLY A 74 -7.07 20.68 9.29
C GLY A 74 -7.86 20.02 8.16
N HIS A 75 -7.64 18.73 7.88
CA HIS A 75 -8.51 17.98 6.97
C HIS A 75 -9.90 17.74 7.63
N PRO A 76 -11.03 17.76 6.88
CA PRO A 76 -12.37 17.56 7.47
C PRO A 76 -12.54 16.26 8.26
N MET A 77 -11.81 15.21 7.87
CA MET A 77 -11.80 13.89 8.52
C MET A 77 -10.63 13.69 9.48
N TYR A 78 -9.94 14.76 9.88
CA TYR A 78 -8.87 14.67 10.87
C TYR A 78 -9.45 14.35 12.26
N ASP A 79 -8.92 13.31 12.89
CA ASP A 79 -9.21 12.97 14.28
C ASP A 79 -7.88 12.68 15.01
N PRO A 80 -7.47 13.53 15.98
CA PRO A 80 -6.21 13.35 16.70
C PRO A 80 -6.22 12.14 17.65
N THR A 81 -7.39 11.55 17.92
CA THR A 81 -7.54 10.38 18.79
C THR A 81 -7.36 9.06 18.04
N VAL A 82 -7.53 9.07 16.72
CA VAL A 82 -7.38 7.89 15.87
C VAL A 82 -5.93 7.75 15.42
N LYS A 83 -5.42 6.53 15.50
CA LYS A 83 -4.08 6.19 15.03
C LYS A 83 -4.16 5.26 13.83
N GLN A 84 -3.21 5.43 12.92
CA GLN A 84 -3.00 4.50 11.82
C GLN A 84 -2.76 3.11 12.40
N ARG A 85 -3.54 2.12 11.91
CA ARG A 85 -3.25 0.72 12.15
C ARG A 85 -1.98 0.33 11.38
N PRO A 86 -1.10 -0.52 11.93
CA PRO A 86 0.16 -0.86 11.29
C PRO A 86 -0.09 -1.50 9.92
N LEU A 87 0.75 -1.14 8.94
CA LEU A 87 0.79 -1.83 7.66
C LEU A 87 1.64 -3.10 7.78
N ARG A 88 1.24 -4.17 7.10
CA ARG A 88 1.99 -5.43 7.06
C ARG A 88 2.33 -5.79 5.63
N PHE A 89 3.61 -6.07 5.39
CA PHE A 89 4.10 -6.68 4.17
C PHE A 89 4.69 -8.03 4.55
N GLU A 90 4.09 -9.10 4.07
CA GLU A 90 4.47 -10.47 4.40
C GLU A 90 4.67 -11.25 3.09
N ASN A 91 5.73 -12.06 3.02
CA ASN A 91 6.05 -12.86 1.83
C ASN A 91 6.13 -12.05 0.51
N CYS A 92 6.53 -10.78 0.60
CA CYS A 92 6.64 -9.87 -0.54
C CYS A 92 8.08 -9.81 -1.07
N ASN A 93 8.25 -9.86 -2.40
CA ASN A 93 9.53 -9.48 -3.01
C ASN A 93 9.58 -7.97 -3.21
N LEU A 94 10.40 -7.28 -2.42
CA LEU A 94 10.63 -5.84 -2.47
C LEU A 94 12.06 -5.49 -2.95
N GLU A 95 12.75 -6.41 -3.63
CA GLU A 95 14.11 -6.19 -4.11
C GLU A 95 14.21 -4.90 -4.95
N ASN A 96 15.26 -4.12 -4.72
CA ASN A 96 15.53 -2.83 -5.37
C ASN A 96 14.45 -1.74 -5.17
N SER A 97 13.50 -1.95 -4.26
CA SER A 97 12.51 -0.93 -3.89
C SER A 97 13.14 0.16 -3.01
N GLN A 98 12.51 1.33 -2.99
CA GLN A 98 12.93 2.47 -2.18
C GLN A 98 11.84 2.86 -1.20
N ILE A 99 12.25 3.15 0.03
CA ILE A 99 11.40 3.75 1.06
C ILE A 99 12.02 5.11 1.37
N LEU A 100 11.35 6.18 0.92
CA LEU A 100 11.86 7.55 0.95
C LEU A 100 10.91 8.42 1.75
N ASP A 101 11.46 9.30 2.59
CA ASP A 101 10.70 10.30 3.37
C ASP A 101 9.50 9.71 4.15
N CYS A 102 9.65 8.47 4.63
CA CYS A 102 8.64 7.77 5.40
C CYS A 102 8.96 7.82 6.90
N ASN A 103 7.92 7.92 7.74
CA ASN A 103 8.07 7.61 9.15
C ASN A 103 8.16 6.09 9.35
N LEU A 104 9.37 5.60 9.63
CA LEU A 104 9.64 4.18 9.90
C LEU A 104 9.77 3.86 11.39
N SER A 105 9.38 4.78 12.27
CA SER A 105 9.45 4.57 13.71
C SER A 105 8.58 3.38 14.12
N GLY A 106 9.18 2.42 14.83
CA GLY A 106 8.49 1.21 15.29
C GLY A 106 8.29 0.14 14.21
N ILE A 107 8.90 0.27 13.03
CA ILE A 107 8.94 -0.85 12.08
C ILE A 107 9.79 -1.98 12.65
N ASP A 108 9.30 -3.21 12.49
CA ASP A 108 10.03 -4.42 12.81
C ASP A 108 10.37 -5.16 11.52
N ILE A 109 11.63 -5.55 11.36
CA ILE A 109 12.15 -6.26 10.18
C ILE A 109 12.86 -7.51 10.70
N HIS A 110 12.17 -8.64 10.64
CA HIS A 110 12.66 -9.96 11.01
C HIS A 110 12.43 -10.96 9.87
N ASP A 111 13.19 -12.06 9.88
CA ASP A 111 13.06 -13.15 8.90
C ASP A 111 13.11 -12.71 7.43
N CYS A 112 13.80 -11.60 7.16
CA CYS A 112 13.97 -11.01 5.84
C CYS A 112 15.38 -11.26 5.30
N LYS A 113 15.51 -11.33 3.97
CA LYS A 113 16.80 -11.27 3.30
C LYS A 113 17.29 -9.82 3.30
N LEU A 114 18.34 -9.53 4.08
CA LEU A 114 18.90 -8.18 4.24
C LEU A 114 20.13 -7.90 3.37
N ASP A 115 20.54 -8.87 2.53
CA ASP A 115 21.63 -8.66 1.58
C ASP A 115 21.37 -7.42 0.72
N SER A 116 22.38 -6.55 0.61
CA SER A 116 22.29 -5.29 -0.14
C SER A 116 21.29 -4.26 0.38
N MET A 117 20.54 -4.54 1.46
CA MET A 117 19.68 -3.54 2.11
C MET A 117 20.53 -2.39 2.66
N ARG A 118 20.07 -1.16 2.46
CA ARG A 118 20.77 0.05 2.91
C ARG A 118 19.89 0.94 3.79
N ILE A 119 20.49 1.50 4.84
CA ILE A 119 19.94 2.60 5.64
C ILE A 119 20.88 3.79 5.47
N ASN A 120 20.37 4.92 4.96
CA ASN A 120 21.16 6.12 4.65
C ASN A 120 22.42 5.82 3.82
N GLY A 121 22.29 4.90 2.85
CA GLY A 121 23.38 4.46 1.98
C GLY A 121 24.33 3.42 2.57
N ILE A 122 24.23 3.11 3.86
CA ILE A 122 25.11 2.14 4.55
C ILE A 122 24.47 0.75 4.50
N LEU A 123 25.26 -0.29 4.21
CA LEU A 123 24.78 -1.68 4.22
C LEU A 123 24.35 -2.10 5.63
N VAL A 124 23.13 -2.63 5.76
CA VAL A 124 22.61 -3.12 7.04
C VAL A 124 23.47 -4.26 7.59
N VAL A 125 23.94 -5.16 6.72
CA VAL A 125 24.84 -6.25 7.12
C VAL A 125 26.16 -5.76 7.74
N ASP A 126 26.64 -4.57 7.38
CA ASP A 126 27.85 -4.00 7.98
C ASP A 126 27.55 -3.32 9.32
N LEU A 127 26.37 -2.70 9.46
CA LEU A 127 25.89 -2.17 10.74
C LEU A 127 25.76 -3.30 11.78
N LEU A 128 25.17 -4.44 11.39
CA LEU A 128 25.01 -5.60 12.27
C LEU A 128 26.36 -6.18 12.73
N LYS A 129 27.33 -6.34 11.82
CA LYS A 129 28.69 -6.78 12.17
C LYS A 129 29.36 -5.89 13.20
N VAL A 130 29.13 -4.56 13.15
CA VAL A 130 29.68 -3.64 14.14
C VAL A 130 29.01 -3.87 15.50
N TYR A 131 27.67 -3.97 15.54
CA TYR A 131 26.93 -4.24 16.77
C TYR A 131 27.36 -5.55 17.44
N GLU A 132 27.47 -6.63 16.67
CA GLU A 132 27.90 -7.96 17.16
C GLU A 132 29.29 -7.91 17.81
N LYS A 133 30.23 -7.14 17.24
CA LYS A 133 31.55 -6.93 17.85
C LYS A 133 31.48 -6.12 19.14
N THR A 134 30.57 -5.15 19.24
CA THR A 134 30.42 -4.32 20.43
C THR A 134 29.86 -5.11 21.60
N ILE A 135 28.93 -6.05 21.37
CA ILE A 135 28.35 -6.88 22.45
C ILE A 135 29.20 -8.10 22.81
N SER A 136 30.17 -8.46 21.98
CA SER A 136 31.09 -9.58 22.22
C SER A 136 32.35 -9.19 23.02
N ASN A 137 32.51 -7.90 23.36
CA ASN A 137 33.56 -7.36 24.22
C ASN A 137 32.97 -6.90 25.55
#